data_AF-A0A919X0U2-F1
#
_entry.id   AF-A0A919X0U2-F1
#
_cell.length_a   1.000
_cell.length_b   1.000
_cell.length_c   1.000
_cell.angle_alpha   90.00
_cell.angle_beta   90.00
_cell.angle_gamma   90.00
#
_symmetry.space_group_name_H-M   'P 1'
#
loop_
_entity.id
_entity.type
_entity.pdbx_description
1 polymer ?
#
loop_
_entity_poly.entity_id
_entity_poly.type
_entity_poly.pdbx_seq_one_letter_code
_entity_poly.pdbx_strand_id
1 'polypeptide(L)' 'MQCKVQRVYKNTRFRVLKVGGEAYILDLSQSIWGLFFPFLTWITPNTVYKVDEEEANKLVQAKKRRKQKVE' A
#
# COMPACT_ATOMS: atom_id res chain seq x y z
N MET A 1 -10.19 -17.14 2.62
CA MET A 1 -9.47 -16.10 1.85
C MET A 1 -8.29 -15.60 2.67
N GLN A 2 -7.05 -15.81 2.23
CA GLN A 2 -5.88 -15.25 2.92
C GLN A 2 -5.56 -13.88 2.32
N CYS A 3 -5.76 -12.82 3.10
CA CYS A 3 -5.39 -11.45 2.74
C CYS A 3 -4.15 -11.04 3.55
N LYS A 4 -3.06 -10.68 2.86
CA LYS A 4 -1.85 -10.15 3.50
C LYS A 4 -1.65 -8.70 3.09
N VAL A 5 -1.65 -7.81 4.08
CA VAL A 5 -1.37 -6.39 3.89
C VAL A 5 0.08 -6.09 4.24
N GLN A 6 0.81 -5.48 3.32
CA GLN A 6 2.21 -5.11 3.49
C GLN A 6 2.39 -3.61 3.18
N ARG A 7 3.12 -2.90 4.05
CA ARG A 7 3.43 -1.48 3.82
C ARG A 7 4.55 -1.34 2.80
N VAL A 8 4.39 -0.41 1.84
CA VAL A 8 5.46 -0.03 0.92
C VAL A 8 6.55 0.71 1.69
N TYR A 9 7.81 0.46 1.34
CA TYR A 9 8.94 1.09 2.02
C TYR A 9 8.97 2.61 1.76
N LYS A 10 9.14 3.41 2.83
CA LYS A 10 9.17 4.89 2.83
C LYS A 10 7.92 5.59 2.27
N ASN A 11 6.90 4.86 1.86
CA ASN A 11 5.68 5.43 1.30
C ASN A 11 4.47 5.06 2.17
N THR A 12 3.95 6.03 2.91
CA THR A 12 2.76 5.87 3.75
C THR A 12 1.46 5.90 2.95
N ARG A 13 1.51 6.43 1.71
CA ARG A 13 0.37 6.53 0.79
C ARG A 13 0.05 5.19 0.13
N PHE A 14 1.04 4.36 -0.20
CA PHE A 14 0.77 3.07 -0.85
C PHE A 14 0.86 1.87 0.10
N ARG A 15 -0.09 0.93 -0.04
CA ARG A 15 -0.04 -0.39 0.62
C ARG A 15 -0.20 -1.50 -0.40
N VAL A 16 0.58 -2.56 -0.24
CA VAL A 16 0.46 -3.77 -1.07
C VAL A 16 -0.49 -4.74 -0.36
N LEU A 17 -1.50 -5.20 -1.08
CA LEU A 17 -2.47 -6.22 -0.67
C LEU A 17 -2.19 -7.48 -1.50
N LYS A 18 -2.04 -8.62 -0.85
CA LYS A 18 -2.03 -9.92 -1.52
C LYS A 18 -3.28 -10.69 -1.15
N VAL A 19 -4.11 -10.99 -2.14
CA VAL A 19 -5.39 -11.70 -1.96
C VAL A 19 -5.47 -12.82 -2.98
N GLY A 20 -5.55 -14.07 -2.51
CA GLY A 20 -5.80 -15.22 -3.38
C GLY A 20 -4.74 -15.50 -4.45
N GLY A 21 -3.49 -15.06 -4.25
CA GLY A 21 -2.41 -15.18 -5.24
C GLY A 21 -2.25 -13.96 -6.15
N GLU A 22 -3.17 -12.99 -6.10
CA GLU A 22 -3.04 -11.74 -6.82
C GLU A 22 -2.49 -10.62 -5.93
N ALA A 23 -1.72 -9.72 -6.53
CA ALA A 23 -1.16 -8.55 -5.87
C ALA A 23 -1.90 -7.28 -6.31
N TYR A 24 -2.20 -6.44 -5.32
CA TYR A 24 -2.86 -5.17 -5.51
C TYR A 24 -2.10 -4.07 -4.76
N ILE A 25 -2.13 -2.86 -5.28
CA ILE A 25 -1.65 -1.66 -4.61
C ILE A 25 -2.85 -0.79 -4.29
N LEU A 26 -3.03 -0.53 -3.00
CA LEU A 26 -3.99 0.40 -2.46
C LEU A 26 -3.34 1.77 -2.36
N ASP A 27 -3.92 2.77 -3.02
CA ASP A 27 -3.59 4.19 -2.83
C ASP A 27 -4.45 4.76 -1.69
N LEU A 28 -3.79 5.03 -0.56
CA LEU A 28 -4.34 5.70 0.59
C LEU A 28 -4.10 7.21 0.51
N SER A 29 -4.28 7.81 -0.65
CA SER A 29 -4.16 9.25 -0.84
C SER A 29 -5.09 9.98 0.13
N GLN A 30 -4.54 10.37 1.29
CA GLN A 30 -5.21 11.28 2.19
C GLN A 30 -5.04 12.66 1.58
N SER A 31 -6.05 13.05 0.81
CA SER A 31 -6.15 14.40 0.27
C SER A 31 -6.06 15.37 1.45
N ILE A 32 -5.19 16.38 1.36
CA ILE A 32 -5.01 17.40 2.43
C ILE A 32 -6.35 18.08 2.75
N TRP A 33 -7.26 18.12 1.77
CA TRP A 33 -8.65 18.54 1.91
C TRP A 33 -9.47 17.75 2.92
N GLY A 34 -9.10 16.50 3.22
CA GLY A 34 -9.73 15.70 4.27
C GLY A 34 -9.52 16.27 5.68
N LEU A 35 -8.49 17.11 5.89
CA LEU A 35 -8.29 17.83 7.15
C LEU A 35 -9.30 18.99 7.31
N PHE A 36 -9.65 19.64 6.20
CA PHE A 36 -10.62 20.75 6.18
C PHE A 36 -12.06 20.26 6.12
N PHE A 37 -12.29 19.07 5.56
CA PHE A 37 -13.60 18.46 5.41
C PHE A 37 -13.60 17.02 5.92
N PRO A 38 -13.82 16.80 7.23
CA PRO A 38 -13.78 15.47 7.82
C PRO A 38 -14.81 14.51 7.16
N PHE A 39 -15.92 15.04 6.65
CA PHE A 39 -16.98 14.26 6.01
C PHE A 39 -16.63 13.72 4.62
N LEU A 40 -15.73 14.38 3.86
CA LEU A 40 -15.35 13.93 2.51
C LEU A 40 -14.50 12.66 2.56
N THR A 41 -13.78 12.44 3.66
CA THR A 41 -12.96 11.23 3.86
C THR A 41 -13.80 9.96 3.91
N TRP A 42 -15.07 10.05 4.29
CA TRP A 42 -15.97 8.90 4.36
C TRP A 42 -16.57 8.51 3.01
N ILE A 43 -16.65 9.46 2.09
CA ILE A 43 -17.30 9.30 0.78
C ILE A 43 -16.26 8.96 -0.30
N THR A 44 -14.98 9.28 -0.08
CA THR A 44 -13.94 9.10 -1.08
C THR A 44 -13.50 7.63 -1.14
N PRO A 45 -13.76 6.90 -2.23
CA PRO A 45 -13.27 5.54 -2.39
C PRO A 45 -11.75 5.56 -2.56
N ASN A 46 -11.06 4.58 -1.97
CA ASN A 46 -9.63 4.41 -2.18
C ASN A 46 -9.40 3.66 -3.50
N THR A 47 -8.49 4.16 -4.33
CA THR A 47 -8.17 3.52 -5.60
C THR A 47 -7.30 2.28 -5.37
N VAL A 48 -7.66 1.17 -6.02
CA VAL A 48 -6.91 -0.08 -5.98
C VAL A 48 -6.44 -0.41 -7.38
N TYR A 49 -5.14 -0.64 -7.52
CA TYR A 49 -4.51 -1.04 -8.77
C TYR A 49 -4.09 -2.49 -8.69
N LYS A 50 -4.41 -3.29 -9.72
CA LYS A 50 -3.86 -4.65 -9.86
C LYS A 50 -2.44 -4.53 -10.41
N VAL A 51 -1.51 -5.26 -9.82
CA VAL A 51 -0.10 -5.26 -10.23
C VAL A 51 0.45 -6.66 -10.24
N ASP A 52 1.51 -6.86 -10.99
CA ASP A 52 2.22 -8.14 -11.01
C ASP A 52 2.87 -8.41 -9.66
N GLU A 53 2.90 -9.70 -9.30
CA GLU A 53 3.41 -10.13 -8.00
C GLU A 53 4.90 -9.81 -7.84
N GLU A 54 5.67 -9.86 -8.93
CA GLU A 54 7.09 -9.56 -8.94
C GLU A 54 7.37 -8.07 -8.61
N GLU A 55 6.58 -7.17 -9.20
CA GLU A 55 6.67 -5.73 -8.93
C GLU A 55 6.26 -5.39 -7.50
N ALA A 56 5.14 -5.97 -7.04
CA ALA A 56 4.68 -5.81 -5.67
C ALA A 56 5.72 -6.31 -4.65
N ASN A 57 6.40 -7.42 -4.96
CA ASN A 57 7.48 -7.94 -4.12
C ASN A 57 8.69 -7.01 -4.09
N LYS A 58 9.09 -6.37 -5.19
CA LYS A 58 10.20 -5.39 -5.21
C LYS A 58 9.92 -4.21 -4.27
N LEU A 59 8.69 -3.68 -4.29
CA LEU A 59 8.26 -2.55 -3.44
C LEU A 59 8.28 -2.89 -1.94
N VAL A 60 7.99 -4.14 -1.59
CA VAL A 60 8.03 -4.64 -0.21
C VAL A 60 9.46 -5.03 0.21
N GLN A 61 10.23 -5.67 -0.67
CA GLN A 61 11.58 -6.18 -0.38
C GLN A 61 12.63 -5.07 -0.21
N ALA A 62 12.41 -3.87 -0.76
CA ALA A 62 13.20 -2.67 -0.45
C ALA A 62 13.32 -2.44 1.08
N LYS A 63 12.30 -2.83 1.85
CA LYS A 63 12.32 -2.82 3.33
C LYS A 63 13.22 -3.91 3.92
N LYS A 64 13.23 -5.12 3.34
CA LYS A 64 14.00 -6.28 3.84
C LYS A 64 15.50 -6.10 3.61
N ARG A 65 15.91 -5.66 2.42
CA ARG A 65 17.33 -5.45 2.07
C ARG A 65 18.05 -4.45 2.99
N ARG A 66 17.32 -3.47 3.54
CA ARG A 66 17.92 -2.48 4.46
C ARG A 66 17.96 -2.96 5.91
N LYS A 67 17.01 -3.81 6.36
CA LYS A 67 17.08 -4.42 7.70
C LYS A 67 18.30 -5.35 7.82
N GLN A 68 18.61 -6.13 6.78
CA GLN A 68 19.80 -6.98 6.74
C GLN A 68 21.14 -6.22 6.68
N LYS A 69 21.12 -4.91 6.37
CA LYS A 69 22.35 -4.10 6.30
C LYS A 69 22.60 -3.30 7.58
N VAL A 70 21.69 -3.38 8.55
CA VAL A 70 21.76 -2.67 9.85
C VAL A 70 21.89 -3.68 11.00
N GLU A 71 21.95 -4.97 10.70
CA GLU A 71 22.22 -6.06 11.65
C GLU A 71 23.64 -6.60 11.45
#